data_AF-A0A067G2M6-F1
#
_entry.id   AF-A0A067G2M6-F1
#
_cell.length_a   1.000
_cell.length_b   1.000
_cell.length_c   1.000
_cell.angle_alpha   90.00
_cell.angle_beta   90.00
_cell.angle_gamma   90.00
#
_symmetry.space_group_name_H-M   'P 1'
#
loop_
_entity.id
_entity.type
_entity.pdbx_description
1 polymer ?
#
loop_
_entity_poly.entity_id
_entity_poly.type
_entity_poly.pdbx_seq_one_letter_code
_entity_poly.pdbx_strand_id
1 'polypeptide(L)'
;FANDVIEASDGSLYFTVSSTKFTPAEYYLDLVSGEPHGVLLKYDPSTNQTSLVLDGLYFANGVALSEDERFLVVCESWKFRCVKHFLKVSGRTDREIFIDNLPGGPDNVNLARDGSFWISIIKMDPKGIQALQSCKERKQAVGSISRTD
;
A
#
# COMPACT_ATOMS: atom_id res chain seq x y z
N PHE A 1 -0.05 -6.35 8.42
CA PHE A 1 -0.83 -7.53 8.00
C PHE A 1 -0.96 -7.55 6.48
N ALA A 2 -0.99 -8.74 5.89
CA ALA A 2 -1.19 -8.90 4.44
C ALA A 2 -2.63 -8.49 4.04
N ASN A 3 -2.81 -7.97 2.83
CA ASN A 3 -4.11 -7.47 2.38
C ASN A 3 -4.51 -8.06 1.02
N ASP A 4 -3.77 -7.76 -0.05
CA ASP A 4 -4.07 -8.22 -1.40
C ASP A 4 -2.88 -8.97 -2.03
N VAL A 5 -3.15 -9.80 -3.03
CA VAL A 5 -2.15 -10.64 -3.70
C VAL A 5 -2.47 -10.83 -5.18
N ILE A 6 -1.43 -10.85 -6.01
CA ILE A 6 -1.50 -11.19 -7.42
C ILE A 6 -0.39 -12.18 -7.78
N GLU A 7 -0.74 -13.19 -8.56
CA GLU A 7 0.20 -14.17 -9.13
C GLU A 7 0.70 -13.67 -10.48
N ALA A 8 2.02 -13.77 -10.70
CA ALA A 8 2.66 -13.51 -11.99
C ALA A 8 2.75 -14.79 -12.84
N SER A 9 3.01 -14.63 -14.12
CA SER A 9 3.12 -15.73 -15.09
C SER A 9 4.23 -16.74 -14.77
N ASP A 10 5.25 -16.32 -14.01
CA ASP A 10 6.33 -17.19 -13.51
C ASP A 10 5.97 -17.95 -12.22
N GLY A 11 4.74 -17.79 -11.72
CA GLY A 11 4.23 -18.37 -10.46
C GLY A 11 4.65 -17.59 -9.20
N SER A 12 5.40 -16.50 -9.33
CA SER A 12 5.71 -15.62 -8.20
C SER A 12 4.46 -14.92 -7.70
N LEU A 13 4.37 -14.71 -6.39
CA LEU A 13 3.27 -13.96 -5.78
C LEU A 13 3.75 -12.58 -5.34
N TYR A 14 3.08 -11.53 -5.80
CA TYR A 14 3.25 -10.17 -5.27
C TYR A 14 2.11 -9.86 -4.34
N PHE A 15 2.40 -9.41 -3.11
CA PHE A 15 1.36 -9.15 -2.14
C PHE A 15 1.68 -7.94 -1.27
N THR A 16 0.62 -7.22 -0.90
CA THR A 16 0.72 -6.04 -0.06
C THR A 16 0.64 -6.42 1.41
N VAL A 17 1.36 -5.64 2.22
CA VAL A 17 1.19 -5.61 3.67
C VAL A 17 0.83 -4.18 4.03
N SER A 18 -0.41 -3.94 4.47
CA SER A 18 -0.92 -2.59 4.69
C SER A 18 -0.15 -1.85 5.78
N SER A 19 0.18 -2.55 6.86
CA SER A 19 1.01 -2.02 7.93
C SER A 19 1.93 -3.09 8.48
N THR A 20 3.21 -2.77 8.63
CA THR A 20 4.18 -3.60 9.37
C THR A 20 4.17 -3.31 10.87
N LYS A 21 3.46 -2.26 11.31
CA LYS A 21 3.44 -1.81 12.71
C LYS A 21 2.14 -2.14 13.43
N PHE A 22 1.00 -1.93 12.78
CA PHE A 22 -0.32 -2.08 13.38
C PHE A 22 -1.04 -3.34 12.88
N THR A 23 -1.88 -3.91 13.74
CA THR A 23 -2.74 -5.05 13.38
C THR A 23 -3.98 -4.61 12.60
N PRO A 24 -4.73 -5.53 11.97
CA PRO A 24 -5.98 -5.16 11.29
C PRO A 24 -6.99 -4.46 12.21
N ALA A 25 -7.06 -4.86 13.49
CA ALA A 25 -7.96 -4.24 14.47
C ALA A 25 -7.55 -2.80 14.83
N GLU A 26 -6.29 -2.44 14.56
CA GLU A 26 -5.67 -1.15 14.89
C GLU A 26 -5.43 -0.28 13.66
N TYR A 27 -6.04 -0.60 12.51
CA TYR A 27 -5.78 0.09 11.24
C TYR A 27 -5.93 1.62 11.32
N TYR A 28 -6.82 2.12 12.18
CA TYR A 28 -7.04 3.55 12.38
C TYR A 28 -5.83 4.24 13.02
N LEU A 29 -5.03 3.54 13.82
CA LEU A 29 -3.77 4.07 14.38
C LEU A 29 -2.73 4.29 13.29
N ASP A 30 -2.73 3.47 12.23
CA ASP A 30 -1.88 3.67 11.05
C ASP A 30 -2.29 4.92 10.28
N LEU A 31 -3.60 5.16 10.13
CA LEU A 31 -4.12 6.40 9.55
C LEU A 31 -3.73 7.62 10.38
N VAL A 32 -3.86 7.54 11.71
CA VAL A 32 -3.56 8.67 12.62
C VAL A 32 -2.06 8.93 12.74
N SER A 33 -1.22 7.89 12.70
CA SER A 33 0.24 8.06 12.70
C SER A 33 0.69 8.87 11.49
N GLY A 34 0.03 8.65 10.33
CA GLY A 34 0.37 9.34 9.09
C GLY A 34 1.75 8.96 8.57
N GLU A 35 2.24 7.77 8.96
CA GLU A 35 3.57 7.25 8.62
C GLU A 35 3.45 6.10 7.60
N PRO A 36 4.45 5.90 6.73
CA PRO A 36 4.34 4.95 5.62
C PRO A 36 4.80 3.53 6.01
N HIS A 37 3.99 2.83 6.80
CA HIS A 37 4.31 1.49 7.31
C HIS A 37 3.99 0.33 6.34
N GLY A 38 3.41 0.63 5.18
CA GLY A 38 3.04 -0.35 4.17
C GLY A 38 4.22 -0.78 3.29
N VAL A 39 4.17 -2.04 2.85
CA VAL A 39 5.16 -2.63 1.94
C VAL A 39 4.51 -3.51 0.88
N LEU A 40 5.21 -3.69 -0.24
CA LEU A 40 4.95 -4.69 -1.26
C LEU A 40 6.05 -5.74 -1.21
N LEU A 41 5.65 -7.00 -1.12
CA LEU A 41 6.55 -8.15 -1.04
C LEU A 41 6.38 -9.05 -2.28
N LYS A 42 7.43 -9.79 -2.61
CA LYS A 42 7.41 -10.87 -3.60
C LYS A 42 7.75 -12.18 -2.92
N TYR A 43 6.91 -13.19 -3.08
CA TYR A 43 7.21 -14.58 -2.74
C TYR A 43 7.56 -15.36 -4.01
N ASP A 44 8.67 -16.08 -3.97
CA ASP A 44 9.13 -16.98 -5.03
C ASP A 44 8.94 -18.44 -4.57
N PRO A 45 8.02 -19.20 -5.18
CA PRO A 45 7.76 -20.58 -4.78
C PRO A 45 8.90 -21.54 -5.12
N SER A 46 9.78 -21.20 -6.06
CA SER A 46 10.91 -22.06 -6.45
C SER A 46 12.03 -22.05 -5.40
N THR A 47 12.22 -20.92 -4.72
CA THR A 47 13.22 -20.73 -3.67
C THR A 47 12.61 -20.76 -2.26
N ASN A 48 11.28 -20.69 -2.16
CA ASN A 48 10.52 -20.54 -0.93
C ASN A 48 10.96 -19.29 -0.12
N GLN A 49 11.28 -18.21 -0.83
CA GLN A 49 11.75 -16.96 -0.23
C GLN A 49 10.78 -15.81 -0.48
N THR A 50 10.69 -14.93 0.52
CA THR A 50 9.99 -13.65 0.43
C THR A 50 11.00 -12.52 0.43
N SER A 51 10.87 -11.59 -0.51
CA SER A 51 11.73 -10.42 -0.66
C SER A 51 10.92 -9.12 -0.69
N LEU A 52 11.53 -8.03 -0.23
CA LEU A 52 10.96 -6.69 -0.29
C LEU A 52 11.06 -6.12 -1.70
N VAL A 53 9.94 -5.69 -2.27
CA VAL A 53 9.87 -5.05 -3.60
C VAL A 53 9.79 -3.54 -3.47
N LEU A 54 8.90 -3.06 -2.61
CA LEU A 54 8.69 -1.64 -2.36
C LEU A 54 8.33 -1.41 -0.89
N ASP A 55 8.90 -0.38 -0.28
CA ASP A 55 8.56 0.09 1.05
C ASP A 55 8.06 1.55 1.03
N GLY A 56 7.74 2.05 2.22
CA GLY A 56 7.34 3.44 2.39
C GLY A 56 6.00 3.74 1.70
N LEU A 57 5.07 2.79 1.75
CA LEU A 57 3.70 2.95 1.26
C LEU A 57 2.76 3.36 2.41
N TYR A 58 1.84 4.28 2.13
CA TYR A 58 0.83 4.72 3.08
C TYR A 58 -0.39 3.81 3.01
N PHE A 59 -0.36 2.75 3.83
CA PHE A 59 -1.37 1.70 3.87
C PHE A 59 -1.54 1.01 2.52
N ALA A 60 -0.57 0.15 2.19
CA ALA A 60 -0.55 -0.64 0.96
C ALA A 60 -1.77 -1.57 0.92
N ASN A 61 -2.67 -1.34 -0.02
CA ASN A 61 -3.96 -2.00 -0.07
C ASN A 61 -4.02 -2.98 -1.25
N GLY A 62 -4.57 -2.56 -2.40
CA GLY A 62 -4.61 -3.39 -3.59
C GLY A 62 -3.28 -3.47 -4.34
N VAL A 63 -3.09 -4.57 -5.07
CA VAL A 63 -1.99 -4.75 -6.04
C VAL A 63 -2.47 -5.41 -7.33
N ALA A 64 -2.00 -4.91 -8.48
CA ALA A 64 -2.26 -5.52 -9.78
C ALA A 64 -1.02 -5.50 -10.67
N LEU A 65 -0.83 -6.53 -11.50
CA LEU A 65 0.15 -6.56 -12.57
C LEU A 65 -0.39 -5.90 -13.83
N SER A 66 0.50 -5.27 -14.61
CA SER A 66 0.20 -4.92 -16.00
C SER A 66 0.08 -6.18 -16.87
N GLU A 67 -0.62 -6.07 -17.99
CA GLU A 67 -0.84 -7.20 -18.91
C GLU A 67 0.47 -7.85 -19.40
N ASP A 68 1.51 -7.03 -19.58
CA ASP A 68 2.84 -7.46 -20.01
C ASP A 68 3.81 -7.72 -18.84
N GLU A 69 3.31 -7.68 -17.60
CA GLU A 69 4.06 -7.86 -16.35
C GLU A 69 5.32 -6.98 -16.23
N ARG A 70 5.34 -5.81 -16.90
CA ARG A 70 6.45 -4.85 -16.80
C ARG A 70 6.34 -3.94 -15.59
N PHE A 71 5.16 -3.84 -14.99
CA PHE A 71 4.97 -3.04 -13.77
C PHE A 71 3.84 -3.58 -12.89
N LEU A 72 3.88 -3.16 -11.63
CA LEU A 72 2.81 -3.32 -10.65
C LEU A 72 2.14 -1.98 -10.40
N VAL A 73 0.83 -1.99 -10.18
CA VAL A 73 0.08 -0.88 -9.56
C VAL A 73 -0.18 -1.27 -8.11
N VAL A 74 0.11 -0.36 -7.17
CA VAL A 74 -0.17 -0.54 -5.74
C VAL A 74 -0.96 0.65 -5.23
N CYS A 75 -2.04 0.41 -4.50
CA CYS A 75 -2.90 1.46 -3.98
C CYS A 75 -2.55 1.84 -2.53
N GLU A 76 -2.49 3.15 -2.25
CA GLU A 76 -2.17 3.73 -0.95
C GLU A 76 -3.43 4.40 -0.37
N SER A 77 -4.16 3.69 0.50
CA SER A 77 -5.45 4.15 1.02
C SER A 77 -5.36 5.53 1.66
N TRP A 78 -4.34 5.77 2.48
CA TRP A 78 -4.20 7.02 3.25
C TRP A 78 -3.61 8.17 2.43
N LYS A 79 -3.17 7.92 1.19
CA LYS A 79 -2.71 8.95 0.24
C LYS A 79 -3.68 9.19 -0.91
N PHE A 80 -4.83 8.49 -0.93
CA PHE A 80 -5.87 8.69 -1.94
C PHE A 80 -5.30 8.60 -3.37
N ARG A 81 -4.41 7.63 -3.58
CA ARG A 81 -3.65 7.47 -4.82
C ARG A 81 -3.24 6.02 -5.03
N CYS A 82 -2.86 5.67 -6.25
CA CYS A 82 -2.12 4.45 -6.53
C CYS A 82 -0.80 4.81 -7.22
N VAL A 83 0.22 4.01 -6.97
CA VAL A 83 1.57 4.17 -7.54
C VAL A 83 1.87 3.02 -8.48
N LYS A 84 2.70 3.30 -9.48
CA LYS A 84 3.25 2.30 -10.38
C LYS A 84 4.68 1.97 -9.93
N HIS A 85 5.02 0.69 -9.89
CA HIS A 85 6.37 0.20 -9.66
C HIS A 85 6.82 -0.66 -10.84
N PHE A 86 7.86 -0.22 -11.55
CA PHE A 86 8.38 -0.98 -12.70
C PHE A 86 9.19 -2.18 -12.23
N LEU A 87 8.86 -3.36 -12.77
CA LEU A 87 9.62 -4.58 -12.57
C LEU A 87 10.85 -4.51 -13.48
N LYS A 88 12.05 -4.45 -12.88
CA LYS A 88 13.34 -4.24 -13.57
C LYS A 88 13.51 -5.22 -14.75
N VAL A 89 13.46 -4.72 -15.98
CA VAL A 89 14.03 -5.44 -17.15
C VAL A 89 15.45 -4.96 -17.46
N SER A 90 15.91 -3.80 -16.93
CA SER A 90 17.22 -3.21 -17.30
C SER A 90 17.94 -2.43 -16.18
N GLY A 91 17.78 -2.84 -14.91
CA GLY A 91 18.63 -2.35 -13.81
C GLY A 91 18.21 -1.03 -13.14
N ARG A 92 17.08 -0.41 -13.52
CA ARG A 92 16.44 0.69 -12.78
C ARG A 92 15.08 0.27 -12.23
N THR A 93 14.88 0.40 -10.92
CA THR A 93 13.58 0.30 -10.24
C THR A 93 13.16 1.72 -9.94
N ASP A 94 12.18 2.23 -10.67
CA ASP A 94 11.58 3.55 -10.40
C ASP A 94 10.11 3.36 -10.00
N ARG A 95 9.64 4.23 -9.10
CA ARG A 95 8.22 4.34 -8.73
C ARG A 95 7.69 5.68 -9.23
N GLU A 96 6.48 5.68 -9.75
CA GLU A 96 5.78 6.90 -10.19
C GLU A 96 4.33 6.91 -9.70
N ILE A 97 3.72 8.09 -9.67
CA ILE A 97 2.28 8.21 -9.40
C ILE A 97 1.54 7.64 -10.60
N PHE A 98 0.68 6.64 -10.38
CA PHE A 98 -0.19 6.11 -11.42
C PHE A 98 -1.46 6.96 -11.55
N ILE A 99 -2.08 7.27 -10.42
CA ILE A 99 -3.23 8.16 -10.31
C ILE A 99 -3.26 8.73 -8.88
N ASP A 100 -3.63 10.01 -8.72
CA ASP A 100 -3.78 10.67 -7.42
C ASP A 100 -5.12 11.40 -7.27
N ASN A 101 -5.30 12.05 -6.12
CA ASN A 101 -6.47 12.86 -5.81
C ASN A 101 -7.80 12.09 -6.00
N LEU A 102 -7.78 10.80 -5.67
CA LEU A 102 -8.96 9.95 -5.73
C LEU A 102 -10.01 10.44 -4.72
N PRO A 103 -11.31 10.29 -5.02
CA PRO A 103 -12.40 10.80 -4.18
C PRO A 103 -12.58 10.05 -2.84
N GLY A 104 -11.75 9.04 -2.58
CA GLY A 104 -11.73 8.22 -1.38
C GLY A 104 -10.46 7.36 -1.36
N GLY A 105 -10.27 6.60 -0.29
CA GLY A 105 -9.09 5.72 -0.21
C GLY A 105 -9.26 4.55 -1.18
N PRO A 106 -8.32 4.34 -2.11
CA PRO A 106 -8.36 3.18 -2.96
C PRO A 106 -8.15 1.90 -2.15
N ASP A 107 -8.92 0.88 -2.48
CA ASP A 107 -8.85 -0.43 -1.85
C ASP A 107 -8.17 -1.41 -2.82
N ASN A 108 -8.91 -2.37 -3.36
CA ASN A 108 -8.39 -3.31 -4.35
C ASN A 108 -8.28 -2.68 -5.75
N VAL A 109 -7.29 -3.14 -6.52
CA VAL A 109 -7.09 -2.78 -7.92
C VAL A 109 -6.98 -4.05 -8.76
N ASN A 110 -7.59 -4.07 -9.94
CA ASN A 110 -7.55 -5.23 -10.85
C ASN A 110 -7.36 -4.78 -12.30
N LEU A 111 -6.58 -5.54 -13.06
CA LEU A 111 -6.43 -5.35 -14.51
C LEU A 111 -7.73 -5.73 -15.22
N ALA A 112 -8.19 -4.85 -16.11
CA ALA A 112 -9.33 -5.05 -16.98
C ALA A 112 -8.89 -5.69 -18.30
N ARG A 113 -9.85 -6.28 -19.04
CA ARG A 113 -9.59 -6.94 -20.33
C ARG A 113 -9.09 -6.01 -21.43
N ASP A 114 -9.31 -4.71 -21.30
CA ASP A 114 -8.88 -3.68 -22.26
C ASP A 114 -7.53 -3.04 -21.88
N GLY A 115 -6.83 -3.60 -20.87
CA GLY A 115 -5.57 -3.08 -20.36
C GLY A 115 -5.73 -1.91 -19.38
N SER A 116 -6.96 -1.46 -19.09
CA SER A 116 -7.23 -0.49 -18.03
C SER A 116 -7.22 -1.14 -16.64
N PHE A 117 -7.39 -0.34 -15.58
CA PHE A 117 -7.44 -0.83 -14.21
C PHE A 117 -8.74 -0.41 -13.53
N TRP A 118 -9.40 -1.35 -12.89
CA TRP A 118 -10.54 -1.10 -12.00
C TRP A 118 -10.03 -0.90 -10.57
N ILE A 119 -10.37 0.22 -9.95
CA ILE A 119 -9.98 0.55 -8.59
C ILE A 119 -11.26 0.74 -7.77
N SER A 120 -11.43 -0.03 -6.69
CA SER A 120 -12.51 0.23 -5.74
C SER A 120 -12.14 1.39 -4.82
N ILE A 121 -13.11 2.26 -4.55
CA ILE A 121 -12.91 3.47 -3.73
C ILE A 121 -13.77 3.36 -2.47
N ILE A 122 -13.12 3.37 -1.31
CA ILE A 122 -13.80 3.49 -0.03
C ILE A 122 -14.03 4.98 0.25
N LYS A 123 -15.29 5.37 0.30
CA LYS A 123 -15.67 6.72 0.73
C LYS A 123 -15.35 6.86 2.21
N MET A 124 -14.38 7.72 2.52
CA MET A 124 -14.11 8.07 3.90
C MET A 124 -15.00 9.23 4.32
N ASP A 125 -15.73 9.08 5.41
CA ASP A 125 -16.53 10.17 5.97
C ASP A 125 -15.57 11.27 6.48
N PRO A 126 -15.61 12.50 5.91
CA PRO A 126 -14.79 13.60 6.38
C PRO A 126 -14.94 13.89 7.86
N LYS A 127 -16.13 13.66 8.44
CA LYS A 127 -16.37 13.83 9.88
C LYS A 127 -15.64 12.77 10.70
N GLY A 128 -15.60 11.53 10.22
CA GLY A 128 -14.87 10.43 10.85
C GLY A 128 -13.36 10.64 10.82
N ILE A 129 -12.81 11.07 9.68
CA ILE A 129 -11.38 11.43 9.58
C ILE A 129 -11.05 12.61 10.48
N GLN A 130 -11.85 13.68 10.46
CA GLN A 130 -11.62 14.85 11.31
C GLN A 130 -11.73 14.49 12.80
N ALA A 131 -12.67 13.63 13.19
CA ALA A 131 -12.78 13.13 14.55
C ALA A 131 -11.51 12.39 14.97
N LEU A 132 -11.00 11.48 14.14
CA LEU A 132 -9.74 10.75 14.38
C LEU A 132 -8.53 11.69 14.47
N GLN A 133 -8.45 12.71 13.60
CA GLN A 133 -7.39 13.72 13.63
C GLN A 133 -7.50 14.65 14.86
N SER A 134 -8.72 14.90 15.35
CA SER A 134 -9.01 15.76 16.51
C SER A 134 -8.90 15.03 17.85
N CYS A 135 -8.87 13.70 17.83
CA CYS A 135 -8.77 12.86 19.02
C CYS A 135 -7.34 12.96 19.59
N LYS A 136 -7.12 14.02 20.37
CA LYS A 136 -6.21 14.28 21.51
C LYS A 136 -4.90 13.50 21.76
N GLU A 137 -4.35 12.70 20.85
CA GLU A 137 -3.11 11.93 21.10
C GLU A 137 -1.90 12.36 20.26
N ARG A 138 -1.98 13.43 19.46
CA ARG A 138 -0.76 14.05 18.90
C ARG A 138 0.18 14.63 19.96
N LYS A 139 -0.28 14.89 21.18
CA LYS A 139 0.57 15.45 22.26
C LYS A 139 1.24 14.40 23.15
N GLN A 140 0.84 13.13 23.11
CA GLN A 140 1.45 12.09 23.96
C GLN A 140 2.39 11.15 23.20
N ALA A 141 2.23 10.95 21.89
CA ALA A 141 3.13 10.09 21.11
C ALA A 141 4.49 10.73 20.76
N VAL A 142 4.58 12.07 20.74
CA VAL A 142 5.87 12.77 20.49
C VAL A 142 6.76 12.79 21.75
N GLY A 143 6.17 12.62 22.95
CA GLY A 143 6.90 12.70 24.23
C GLY A 143 7.51 11.39 24.72
N SER A 144 7.12 10.24 24.17
CA SER A 144 7.59 8.92 24.63
C SER A 144 8.72 8.31 23.78
N ILE A 145 9.06 8.91 22.63
CA ILE A 145 10.14 8.43 21.75
C ILE A 145 11.47 9.13 22.04
N SER A 146 11.48 10.25 22.76
CA SER A 146 12.70 10.99 23.13
C SER A 146 13.28 10.59 24.50
N ARG A 147 12.97 9.42 25.04
CA ARG A 147 13.51 8.92 26.32
C ARG A 147 13.90 7.44 26.23
N THR A 148 14.96 7.19 25.48
CA THR A 148 15.89 6.08 25.69
C THR A 148 17.20 6.50 25.05
N ASP A 149 17.97 7.27 25.83
CA ASP A 149 19.44 7.26 25.77
C ASP A 149 19.93 6.14 26.69
#